data_AF-A0ABD5W2C6-F1
#
_entry.id   AF-A0ABD5W2C6-F1
#
_cell.length_a   1.000
_cell.length_b   1.000
_cell.length_c   1.000
_cell.angle_alpha   90.00
_cell.angle_beta   90.00
_cell.angle_gamma   90.00
#
_symmetry.space_group_name_H-M   'P 1'
#
loop_
_entity.id
_entity.type
_entity.pdbx_description
1 polymer ?
#
loop_
_entity_poly.entity_id
_entity_poly.type
_entity_poly.pdbx_seq_one_letter_code
_entity_poly.pdbx_strand_id
1 'polypeptide(L)'
;MESTADDGVPERPLVRTSNPLQRVGNITHALLLVAVAFLVAGIVQGFGLSVLDGFGLTEENAPVLTQIVPMGLHFVGFFAVAGAYLSWDGERLVRTVRPTWHDIRWILLGFSLLVAFMVGLDVVLAQLGLEPAENATVDVGKDNPQLFLYFVPLVVFLNAPAEELLFRGVVQGLFRRSYGVVPGVLGASLVFGLVHYVALVGTGSRFAYVAVAFVSGLVLGALHEYTENLTVPIAVHACWNVVVYLNLYVGATGLLG
;
A
#
# COMPACT_ATOMS: atom_id res chain seq x y z
N MET A 1 38.78 -21.70 6.02
CA MET A 1 38.34 -20.83 4.91
C MET A 1 37.05 -21.44 4.41
N GLU A 2 35.95 -21.04 5.03
CA GLU A 2 34.63 -21.62 4.79
C GLU A 2 34.05 -20.95 3.55
N SER A 3 33.72 -21.77 2.55
CA SER A 3 33.09 -21.35 1.31
C SER A 3 31.72 -20.78 1.64
N THR A 4 31.56 -19.46 1.52
CA THR A 4 30.24 -18.83 1.43
C THR A 4 29.62 -19.32 0.13
N ALA A 5 28.72 -20.29 0.23
CA ALA A 5 27.83 -20.62 -0.87
C ALA A 5 27.12 -19.32 -1.27
N ASP A 6 27.30 -18.92 -2.53
CA ASP A 6 26.46 -17.92 -3.18
C ASP A 6 25.02 -18.42 -3.10
N ASP A 7 24.25 -17.88 -2.17
CA ASP A 7 22.84 -18.20 -1.96
C ASP A 7 21.94 -17.52 -3.00
N GLY A 8 22.54 -16.90 -4.02
CA GLY A 8 21.87 -16.18 -5.10
C GLY A 8 21.18 -14.92 -4.61
N VAL A 9 21.54 -14.40 -3.42
CA VAL A 9 20.96 -13.19 -2.85
C VAL A 9 21.66 -11.97 -3.44
N PRO A 10 20.93 -11.10 -4.18
CA PRO A 10 21.53 -9.88 -4.70
C PRO A 10 21.96 -9.00 -3.52
N GLU A 11 23.22 -8.55 -3.52
CA GLU A 11 23.71 -7.58 -2.54
C GLU A 11 22.74 -6.39 -2.42
N ARG A 12 22.50 -5.94 -1.18
CA ARG A 12 21.66 -4.77 -0.86
C ARG A 12 22.50 -3.57 -0.41
N PRO A 13 23.31 -2.96 -1.28
CA PRO A 13 24.07 -1.78 -0.90
C PRO A 13 23.11 -0.64 -0.55
N LEU A 14 23.45 0.12 0.50
CA LEU A 14 22.66 1.29 0.91
C LEU A 14 22.49 2.28 -0.24
N VAL A 15 23.56 2.46 -1.01
CA VAL A 15 23.61 3.28 -2.22
C VAL A 15 24.41 2.55 -3.29
N ARG A 16 23.93 2.54 -4.53
CA ARG A 16 24.66 2.10 -5.73
C ARG A 16 24.30 2.98 -6.91
N THR A 17 25.04 2.84 -8.00
CA THR A 17 24.72 3.49 -9.27
C THR A 17 24.91 2.48 -10.40
N SER A 18 23.81 1.93 -10.92
CA SER A 18 23.88 1.08 -12.10
C SER A 18 24.07 1.91 -13.38
N ASN A 19 24.30 1.23 -14.52
CA ASN A 19 24.46 1.88 -15.82
C ASN A 19 23.22 2.75 -16.16
N PRO A 20 23.39 3.97 -16.72
CA PRO A 20 22.30 4.85 -17.15
C PRO A 20 21.11 4.17 -17.84
N LEU A 21 21.35 3.24 -18.77
CA LEU A 21 20.27 2.55 -19.50
C LEU A 21 19.42 1.66 -18.57
N GLN A 22 20.07 0.95 -17.64
CA GLN A 22 19.35 0.13 -16.66
C GLN A 22 18.54 1.01 -15.69
N ARG A 23 19.07 2.17 -15.29
CA ARG A 23 18.36 3.10 -14.41
C ARG A 23 17.09 3.63 -15.08
N VAL A 24 17.21 4.12 -16.31
CA VAL A 24 16.05 4.61 -17.07
C VAL A 24 15.06 3.48 -17.31
N GLY A 25 15.53 2.30 -17.72
CA GLY A 25 14.68 1.13 -17.93
C GLY A 25 13.89 0.74 -16.68
N ASN A 26 14.55 0.61 -15.53
CA ASN A 26 13.90 0.20 -14.29
C ASN A 26 12.95 1.26 -13.72
N ILE A 27 13.30 2.56 -13.79
CA ILE A 27 12.39 3.63 -13.38
C ILE A 27 11.14 3.61 -14.28
N THR A 28 11.35 3.58 -15.60
CA THR A 28 10.24 3.56 -16.56
C THR A 28 9.37 2.32 -16.36
N HIS A 29 9.96 1.14 -16.18
CA HIS A 29 9.21 -0.08 -15.88
C HIS A 29 8.41 0.05 -14.57
N ALA A 30 9.01 0.56 -13.50
CA ALA A 30 8.30 0.73 -12.22
C ALA A 30 7.08 1.65 -12.37
N LEU A 31 7.24 2.80 -13.04
CA LEU A 31 6.14 3.75 -13.26
C LEU A 31 5.08 3.19 -14.21
N LEU A 32 5.47 2.50 -15.29
CA LEU A 32 4.54 1.84 -16.19
C LEU A 32 3.78 0.71 -15.51
N LEU A 33 4.42 -0.07 -14.65
CA LEU A 33 3.75 -1.14 -13.89
C LEU A 33 2.70 -0.58 -12.94
N VAL A 34 2.97 0.55 -12.28
CA VAL A 34 1.96 1.24 -11.48
C VAL A 34 0.79 1.69 -12.37
N ALA A 35 1.05 2.35 -13.51
CA ALA A 35 -0.01 2.77 -14.43
C ALA A 35 -0.84 1.59 -14.96
N VAL A 36 -0.19 0.48 -15.32
CA VAL A 36 -0.85 -0.75 -15.78
C VAL A 36 -1.65 -1.39 -14.65
N ALA A 37 -1.14 -1.40 -13.41
CA ALA A 37 -1.87 -1.90 -12.24
C ALA A 37 -3.18 -1.12 -12.03
N PHE A 38 -3.14 0.22 -12.08
CA PHE A 38 -4.34 1.06 -12.00
C PHE A 38 -5.30 0.84 -13.18
N LEU A 39 -4.79 0.70 -14.40
CA LEU A 39 -5.60 0.43 -15.58
C LEU A 39 -6.33 -0.92 -15.45
N VAL A 40 -5.60 -1.99 -15.15
CA VAL A 40 -6.16 -3.34 -14.98
C VAL A 40 -7.14 -3.36 -13.82
N ALA A 41 -6.80 -2.76 -12.69
CA ALA A 41 -7.69 -2.64 -11.54
C ALA A 41 -9.00 -1.92 -11.90
N GLY A 42 -8.94 -0.80 -12.64
CA GLY A 42 -10.11 -0.08 -13.11
C GLY A 42 -10.99 -0.91 -14.05
N ILE A 43 -10.38 -1.68 -14.96
CA ILE A 43 -11.13 -2.59 -15.86
C ILE A 43 -11.83 -3.69 -15.05
N VAL A 44 -11.11 -4.34 -14.13
CA VAL A 44 -11.65 -5.46 -13.33
C VAL A 44 -12.71 -4.97 -12.35
N GLN A 45 -12.52 -3.81 -11.74
CA GLN A 45 -13.52 -3.10 -10.93
C GLN A 45 -14.77 -2.78 -11.75
N GLY A 46 -14.61 -2.20 -12.94
CA GLY A 46 -15.73 -1.85 -13.83
C GLY A 46 -16.50 -3.08 -14.31
N PHE A 47 -15.81 -4.17 -14.63
CA PHE A 47 -16.44 -5.46 -14.94
C PHE A 47 -17.26 -5.97 -13.75
N GLY A 48 -16.74 -5.89 -12.52
CA GLY A 48 -17.47 -6.25 -11.31
C GLY A 48 -18.77 -5.46 -11.15
N LEU A 49 -18.72 -4.14 -11.37
CA LEU A 49 -19.92 -3.29 -11.36
C LEU A 49 -20.94 -3.73 -12.41
N SER A 50 -20.51 -3.97 -13.65
CA SER A 50 -21.40 -4.44 -14.72
C SER A 50 -22.05 -5.80 -14.41
N VAL A 51 -21.33 -6.70 -13.73
CA VAL A 51 -21.89 -7.99 -13.31
C VAL A 51 -22.97 -7.79 -12.24
N LEU A 52 -22.72 -6.95 -11.24
CA LEU A 52 -23.71 -6.65 -10.19
C LEU A 52 -24.98 -6.02 -10.78
N ASP A 53 -24.82 -5.04 -11.68
CA ASP A 53 -25.93 -4.40 -12.39
C ASP A 53 -26.74 -5.42 -13.23
N GLY A 54 -26.07 -6.37 -13.89
CA GLY A 54 -26.72 -7.48 -14.59
C GLY A 54 -27.59 -8.39 -13.71
N PHE A 55 -27.32 -8.44 -12.40
CA PHE A 55 -28.17 -9.11 -11.41
C PHE A 55 -29.20 -8.17 -10.75
N GLY A 56 -29.29 -6.91 -11.19
CA GLY A 56 -30.15 -5.89 -10.62
C GLY A 56 -29.69 -5.39 -9.25
N LEU A 57 -28.42 -5.61 -8.89
CA LEU A 57 -27.83 -5.12 -7.63
C LEU A 57 -27.27 -3.71 -7.87
N THR A 58 -27.93 -2.72 -7.30
CA THR A 58 -27.61 -1.30 -7.45
C THR A 58 -27.19 -0.70 -6.10
N GLU A 59 -26.65 0.52 -6.14
CA GLU A 59 -26.31 1.25 -4.91
C GLU A 59 -27.53 1.49 -4.01
N GLU A 60 -28.73 1.59 -4.59
CA GLU A 60 -29.98 1.80 -3.84
C GLU A 60 -30.38 0.55 -3.03
N ASN A 61 -30.28 -0.65 -3.62
CA ASN A 61 -30.79 -1.88 -3.01
C ASN A 61 -29.70 -2.75 -2.36
N ALA A 62 -28.42 -2.56 -2.72
CA ALA A 62 -27.30 -3.35 -2.24
C ALA A 62 -26.01 -2.50 -2.03
N PRO A 63 -26.07 -1.37 -1.30
CA PRO A 63 -24.98 -0.40 -1.20
C PRO A 63 -23.67 -0.99 -0.68
N VAL A 64 -23.73 -1.99 0.21
CA VAL A 64 -22.53 -2.64 0.74
C VAL A 64 -21.83 -3.47 -0.35
N LEU A 65 -22.59 -4.26 -1.12
CA LEU A 65 -22.02 -5.12 -2.16
C LEU A 65 -21.44 -4.30 -3.31
N THR A 66 -22.15 -3.24 -3.73
CA THR A 66 -21.72 -2.36 -4.83
C THR A 66 -20.48 -1.53 -4.48
N GLN A 67 -20.12 -1.41 -3.21
CA GLN A 67 -18.86 -0.78 -2.78
C GLN A 67 -17.75 -1.83 -2.56
N ILE A 68 -18.03 -2.91 -1.82
CA ILE A 68 -17.01 -3.89 -1.40
C ILE A 68 -16.52 -4.75 -2.57
N VAL A 69 -17.41 -5.22 -3.45
CA VAL A 69 -17.02 -6.11 -4.54
C VAL A 69 -16.10 -5.41 -5.55
N PRO A 70 -16.44 -4.21 -6.07
CA PRO A 70 -15.56 -3.52 -7.01
C PRO A 70 -14.24 -3.10 -6.35
N MET A 71 -14.26 -2.68 -5.08
CA MET A 71 -13.03 -2.37 -4.34
C MET A 71 -12.13 -3.59 -4.17
N GLY A 72 -12.70 -4.75 -3.80
CA GLY A 72 -11.92 -5.99 -3.70
C GLY A 72 -11.31 -6.39 -5.05
N LEU A 73 -12.09 -6.27 -6.12
CA LEU A 73 -11.67 -6.52 -7.50
C LEU A 73 -10.56 -5.57 -7.98
N HIS A 74 -10.57 -4.31 -7.53
CA HIS A 74 -9.49 -3.36 -7.78
C HIS A 74 -8.14 -3.93 -7.28
N PHE A 75 -8.09 -4.38 -6.02
CA PHE A 75 -6.88 -4.94 -5.43
C PHE A 75 -6.50 -6.32 -6.00
N VAL A 76 -7.47 -7.11 -6.44
CA VAL A 76 -7.19 -8.32 -7.25
C VAL A 76 -6.46 -7.95 -8.55
N GLY A 77 -6.84 -6.85 -9.21
CA GLY A 77 -6.13 -6.31 -10.36
C GLY A 77 -4.66 -5.96 -10.04
N PHE A 78 -4.41 -5.33 -8.88
CA PHE A 78 -3.05 -5.04 -8.43
C PHE A 78 -2.23 -6.32 -8.20
N PHE A 79 -2.79 -7.32 -7.51
CA PHE A 79 -2.13 -8.61 -7.34
C PHE A 79 -1.83 -9.29 -8.66
N ALA A 80 -2.77 -9.25 -9.62
CA ALA A 80 -2.58 -9.88 -10.91
C ALA A 80 -1.39 -9.27 -11.66
N VAL A 81 -1.30 -7.94 -11.69
CA VAL A 81 -0.18 -7.24 -12.36
C VAL A 81 1.14 -7.46 -11.63
N ALA A 82 1.17 -7.27 -10.32
CA ALA A 82 2.39 -7.44 -9.53
C ALA A 82 2.88 -8.91 -9.55
N GLY A 83 1.96 -9.87 -9.41
CA GLY A 83 2.26 -11.29 -9.46
C GLY A 83 2.70 -11.76 -10.85
N ALA A 84 2.04 -11.30 -11.92
CA ALA A 84 2.45 -11.60 -13.29
C ALA A 84 3.86 -11.05 -13.56
N TYR A 85 4.14 -9.81 -13.15
CA TYR A 85 5.46 -9.22 -13.29
C TYR A 85 6.53 -10.01 -12.53
N LEU A 86 6.28 -10.34 -11.25
CA LEU A 86 7.23 -11.12 -10.45
C LEU A 86 7.44 -12.56 -10.96
N SER A 87 6.45 -13.14 -11.64
CA SER A 87 6.59 -14.44 -12.28
C SER A 87 7.42 -14.40 -13.57
N TRP A 88 7.41 -13.24 -14.24
CA TRP A 88 8.16 -13.00 -15.47
C TRP A 88 9.59 -12.50 -15.21
N ASP A 89 9.77 -11.68 -14.18
CA ASP A 89 11.06 -11.18 -13.74
C ASP A 89 11.85 -12.33 -13.11
N GLY A 90 12.73 -12.94 -13.92
CA GLY A 90 13.55 -14.09 -13.53
C GLY A 90 14.57 -13.81 -12.41
N GLU A 91 14.71 -12.55 -12.00
CA GLU A 91 15.46 -12.12 -10.83
C GLU A 91 14.52 -11.96 -9.63
N ARG A 92 14.84 -12.59 -8.49
CA ARG A 92 13.99 -12.51 -7.29
C ARG A 92 14.01 -11.10 -6.67
N LEU A 93 12.98 -10.29 -6.93
CA LEU A 93 12.76 -9.02 -6.21
C LEU A 93 12.29 -9.23 -4.78
N VAL A 94 11.40 -10.20 -4.59
CA VAL A 94 10.77 -10.51 -3.30
C VAL A 94 11.25 -11.85 -2.80
N ARG A 95 11.62 -11.91 -1.52
CA ARG A 95 11.90 -13.16 -0.84
C ARG A 95 10.61 -13.70 -0.25
N THR A 96 10.26 -14.93 -0.61
CA THR A 96 9.17 -15.66 0.06
C THR A 96 9.69 -16.16 1.40
N VAL A 97 9.51 -15.38 2.46
CA VAL A 97 9.87 -15.76 3.83
C VAL A 97 8.60 -16.20 4.54
N ARG A 98 8.63 -17.39 5.14
CA ARG A 98 7.52 -17.83 6.02
C ARG A 98 7.59 -17.03 7.32
N PRO A 99 6.46 -16.48 7.80
CA PRO A 99 6.44 -15.76 9.07
C PRO A 99 6.93 -16.67 10.20
N THR A 100 7.80 -16.11 11.03
CA THR A 100 8.35 -16.72 12.23
C THR A 100 7.91 -15.91 13.45
N TRP A 101 8.05 -16.48 14.65
CA TRP A 101 7.81 -15.75 15.90
C TRP A 101 8.67 -14.48 16.04
N HIS A 102 9.83 -14.43 15.37
CA HIS A 102 10.68 -13.25 15.30
C HIS A 102 10.09 -12.13 14.46
N ASP A 103 9.14 -12.40 13.56
CA ASP A 103 8.46 -11.37 12.78
C ASP A 103 7.41 -10.63 13.62
N ILE A 104 6.81 -11.27 14.62
CA ILE A 104 5.81 -10.62 15.50
C ILE A 104 6.43 -9.42 16.22
N ARG A 105 7.67 -9.53 16.71
CA ARG A 105 8.35 -8.40 17.37
C ARG A 105 8.51 -7.21 16.43
N TRP A 106 8.79 -7.48 15.15
CA TRP A 106 9.00 -6.45 14.14
C TRP A 106 7.68 -5.85 13.66
N ILE A 107 6.60 -6.66 13.63
CA ILE A 107 5.25 -6.16 13.39
C ILE A 107 4.84 -5.21 14.51
N LEU A 108 5.02 -5.61 15.79
CA LEU A 108 4.67 -4.76 16.93
C LEU A 108 5.50 -3.47 16.96
N LEU A 109 6.83 -3.58 16.82
CA LEU A 109 7.70 -2.40 16.80
C LEU A 109 7.42 -1.51 15.59
N GLY A 110 7.24 -2.10 14.41
CA GLY A 110 6.93 -1.38 13.18
C GLY A 110 5.59 -0.65 13.26
N PHE A 111 4.59 -1.29 13.86
CA PHE A 111 3.29 -0.66 14.12
C PHE A 111 3.42 0.50 15.11
N SER A 112 4.10 0.32 16.24
CA SER A 112 4.34 1.42 17.19
C SER A 112 5.10 2.58 16.56
N LEU A 113 6.11 2.28 15.72
CA LEU A 113 6.86 3.29 14.99
C LEU A 113 5.98 4.04 13.99
N LEU A 114 5.16 3.32 13.23
CA LEU A 114 4.21 3.92 12.30
C LEU A 114 3.25 4.86 13.04
N VAL A 115 2.63 4.40 14.14
CA VAL A 115 1.76 5.24 14.98
C VAL A 115 2.49 6.50 15.45
N ALA A 116 3.71 6.36 15.97
CA ALA A 116 4.49 7.51 16.44
C ALA A 116 4.77 8.54 15.33
N PHE A 117 5.12 8.07 14.12
CA PHE A 117 5.31 8.94 12.96
C PHE A 117 4.01 9.61 12.51
N MET A 118 2.90 8.87 12.49
CA MET A 118 1.61 9.40 12.08
C MET A 118 1.13 10.48 13.05
N VAL A 119 1.22 10.24 14.37
CA VAL A 119 0.89 11.23 15.40
C VAL A 119 1.82 12.44 15.34
N GLY A 120 3.13 12.23 15.20
CA GLY A 120 4.09 13.32 15.07
C GLY A 120 3.85 14.19 13.85
N LEU A 121 3.52 13.57 12.71
CA LEU A 121 3.20 14.29 11.48
C LEU A 121 1.88 15.06 11.59
N ASP A 122 0.86 14.46 12.20
CA ASP A 122 -0.42 15.12 12.47
C ASP A 122 -0.23 16.40 13.32
N VAL A 123 0.58 16.32 14.39
CA VAL A 123 0.96 17.48 15.20
C VAL A 123 1.65 18.55 14.36
N VAL A 124 2.62 18.18 13.53
CA VAL A 124 3.34 19.14 12.66
C VAL A 124 2.38 19.81 11.67
N LEU A 125 1.51 19.04 11.02
CA LEU A 125 0.54 19.57 10.07
C LEU A 125 -0.46 20.52 10.74
N ALA A 126 -0.93 20.17 11.95
CA ALA A 126 -1.79 21.04 12.75
C ALA A 126 -1.11 22.38 13.11
N GLN A 127 0.18 22.37 13.46
CA GLN A 127 0.94 23.61 13.71
C GLN A 127 1.09 24.48 12.45
N LEU A 128 1.03 23.87 11.27
CA LEU A 128 1.05 24.57 9.98
C LEU A 128 -0.35 24.99 9.50
N GLY A 129 -1.42 24.68 10.25
CA GLY A 129 -2.79 24.92 9.84
C GLY A 129 -3.23 24.08 8.63
N LEU A 130 -2.59 22.92 8.44
CA LEU A 130 -2.87 22.01 7.33
C LEU A 130 -3.67 20.82 7.83
N GLU A 131 -4.94 20.73 7.44
CA GLU A 131 -5.74 19.53 7.62
C GLU A 131 -5.64 18.67 6.35
N PRO A 132 -5.28 17.37 6.45
CA PRO A 132 -5.28 16.48 5.30
C PRO A 132 -6.66 16.38 4.62
N ALA A 133 -6.66 16.26 3.28
CA ALA A 133 -7.87 15.90 2.53
C ALA A 133 -8.38 14.52 2.93
N GLU A 134 -9.67 14.27 2.78
CA GLU A 134 -10.27 12.97 3.06
C GLU A 134 -10.18 12.05 1.84
N ASN A 135 -10.13 10.75 2.10
CA ASN A 135 -10.21 9.72 1.07
C ASN A 135 -11.68 9.45 0.73
N ALA A 136 -12.01 9.22 -0.54
CA ALA A 136 -13.39 8.91 -0.97
C ALA A 136 -14.04 7.76 -0.19
N THR A 137 -13.26 6.78 0.27
CA THR A 137 -13.75 5.68 1.10
C THR A 137 -14.24 6.11 2.47
N VAL A 138 -13.70 7.21 3.02
CA VAL A 138 -14.14 7.79 4.29
C VAL A 138 -15.49 8.46 4.13
N ASP A 139 -15.69 9.26 3.07
CA ASP A 139 -16.96 9.92 2.77
C ASP A 139 -18.09 8.90 2.63
N VAL A 140 -17.90 7.88 1.79
CA VAL A 140 -18.89 6.80 1.60
C VAL A 140 -19.16 6.05 2.90
N GLY A 141 -18.12 5.84 3.73
CA GLY A 141 -18.27 5.19 5.02
C GLY A 141 -19.01 6.04 6.06
N LYS A 142 -18.91 7.37 6.01
CA LYS A 142 -19.68 8.26 6.91
C LYS A 142 -21.18 8.17 6.63
N ASP A 143 -21.55 8.10 5.36
CA ASP A 143 -22.95 7.92 4.94
C ASP A 143 -23.48 6.52 5.28
N ASN A 144 -22.59 5.52 5.31
CA ASN A 144 -22.94 4.14 5.60
C ASN A 144 -21.92 3.46 6.53
N PRO A 145 -21.98 3.71 7.87
CA PRO A 145 -20.92 3.33 8.81
C PRO A 145 -20.55 1.86 8.84
N GLN A 146 -21.50 0.95 8.57
CA GLN A 146 -21.21 -0.49 8.54
C GLN A 146 -20.18 -0.88 7.48
N LEU A 147 -19.97 -0.07 6.43
CA LEU A 147 -18.91 -0.28 5.44
C LEU A 147 -17.51 -0.32 6.07
N PHE A 148 -17.27 0.48 7.11
CA PHE A 148 -15.98 0.45 7.82
C PHE A 148 -15.67 -0.94 8.39
N LEU A 149 -16.67 -1.69 8.84
CA LEU A 149 -16.50 -3.06 9.32
C LEU A 149 -16.18 -4.04 8.17
N TYR A 150 -16.74 -3.82 6.98
CA TYR A 150 -16.44 -4.63 5.79
C TYR A 150 -15.09 -4.26 5.16
N PHE A 151 -14.61 -3.03 5.35
CA PHE A 151 -13.28 -2.62 4.92
C PHE A 151 -12.17 -3.29 5.75
N VAL A 152 -12.43 -3.70 7.00
CA VAL A 152 -11.46 -4.42 7.84
C VAL A 152 -10.95 -5.73 7.20
N PRO A 153 -11.81 -6.71 6.85
CA PRO A 153 -11.32 -7.91 6.17
C PRO A 153 -10.75 -7.60 4.78
N LEU A 154 -11.35 -6.66 4.04
CA LEU A 154 -10.85 -6.25 2.74
C LEU A 154 -9.41 -5.72 2.83
N VAL A 155 -9.10 -4.91 3.85
CA VAL A 155 -7.76 -4.32 3.99
C VAL A 155 -6.72 -5.33 4.42
N VAL A 156 -7.10 -6.25 5.31
CA VAL A 156 -6.22 -7.32 5.80
C VAL A 156 -5.86 -8.30 4.68
N PHE A 157 -6.83 -8.69 3.85
CA PHE A 157 -6.63 -9.77 2.89
C PHE A 157 -6.36 -9.32 1.46
N LEU A 158 -6.79 -8.12 1.07
CA LEU A 158 -6.68 -7.65 -0.31
C LEU A 158 -5.86 -6.38 -0.43
N ASN A 159 -6.27 -5.27 0.21
CA ASN A 159 -5.62 -3.97 -0.01
C ASN A 159 -4.15 -3.99 0.44
N ALA A 160 -3.88 -4.16 1.74
CA ALA A 160 -2.51 -4.06 2.25
C ALA A 160 -1.56 -5.06 1.57
N PRO A 161 -1.91 -6.35 1.37
CA PRO A 161 -1.01 -7.25 0.66
C PRO A 161 -0.84 -6.93 -0.82
N ALA A 162 -1.86 -6.40 -1.52
CA ALA A 162 -1.73 -6.00 -2.93
C ALA A 162 -0.82 -4.78 -3.08
N GLU A 163 -1.02 -3.76 -2.26
CA GLU A 163 -0.21 -2.55 -2.29
C GLU A 163 1.22 -2.83 -1.86
N GLU A 164 1.47 -3.57 -0.78
CA GLU A 164 2.83 -3.90 -0.39
C GLU A 164 3.55 -4.75 -1.45
N LEU A 165 2.86 -5.69 -2.10
CA LEU A 165 3.45 -6.47 -3.19
C LEU A 165 3.87 -5.57 -4.36
N LEU A 166 3.00 -4.65 -4.78
CA LEU A 166 3.29 -3.74 -5.88
C LEU A 166 4.38 -2.73 -5.50
N PHE A 167 4.25 -2.05 -4.37
CA PHE A 167 5.14 -0.94 -4.02
C PHE A 167 6.45 -1.40 -3.41
N ARG A 168 6.44 -2.36 -2.47
CA ARG A 168 7.65 -2.79 -1.74
C ARG A 168 8.30 -3.95 -2.45
N GLY A 169 7.49 -4.86 -2.97
CA GLY A 169 7.98 -5.96 -3.79
C GLY A 169 8.55 -5.50 -5.12
N VAL A 170 7.74 -4.81 -5.94
CA VAL A 170 8.10 -4.48 -7.32
C VAL A 170 8.78 -3.11 -7.45
N VAL A 171 8.08 -2.03 -7.13
CA VAL A 171 8.56 -0.65 -7.39
C VAL A 171 9.85 -0.34 -6.62
N GLN A 172 9.85 -0.58 -5.30
CA GLN A 172 11.03 -0.40 -4.45
C GLN A 172 12.17 -1.32 -4.88
N GLY A 173 11.87 -2.57 -5.24
CA GLY A 173 12.84 -3.51 -5.76
C GLY A 173 13.55 -3.00 -7.02
N LEU A 174 12.80 -2.43 -7.98
CA LEU A 174 13.34 -1.87 -9.21
C LEU A 174 14.18 -0.60 -8.99
N PHE A 175 13.73 0.28 -8.09
CA PHE A 175 14.55 1.43 -7.70
C PHE A 175 15.81 0.99 -6.95
N ARG A 176 15.72 -0.01 -6.06
CA ARG A 176 16.86 -0.60 -5.35
C ARG A 176 17.88 -1.21 -6.30
N ARG A 177 17.44 -1.92 -7.34
CA ARG A 177 18.31 -2.39 -8.44
C ARG A 177 19.01 -1.25 -9.17
N SER A 178 18.51 -0.03 -9.11
CA SER A 178 19.12 1.08 -9.85
C SER A 178 20.03 1.93 -8.98
N TYR A 179 19.64 2.13 -7.72
CA TYR A 179 20.20 3.15 -6.85
C TYR A 179 20.55 2.68 -5.43
N GLY A 180 20.18 1.46 -5.05
CA GLY A 180 20.42 0.90 -3.72
C GLY A 180 19.24 1.10 -2.79
N VAL A 181 19.38 0.63 -1.55
CA VAL A 181 18.27 0.56 -0.58
C VAL A 181 17.67 1.93 -0.30
N VAL A 182 18.49 2.93 0.02
CA VAL A 182 17.98 4.24 0.49
C VAL A 182 17.19 4.97 -0.61
N PRO A 183 17.71 5.16 -1.84
CA PRO A 183 16.92 5.77 -2.90
C PRO A 183 15.76 4.88 -3.36
N GLY A 184 15.89 3.56 -3.19
CA GLY A 184 14.82 2.59 -3.42
C GLY A 184 13.59 2.88 -2.57
N VAL A 185 13.78 2.98 -1.24
CA VAL A 185 12.73 3.30 -0.28
C VAL A 185 12.15 4.69 -0.54
N LEU A 186 13.00 5.71 -0.73
CA LEU A 186 12.56 7.08 -1.00
C LEU A 186 11.70 7.17 -2.27
N GLY A 187 12.17 6.57 -3.37
CA GLY A 187 11.48 6.59 -4.66
C GLY A 187 10.13 5.87 -4.62
N ALA A 188 10.09 4.67 -4.03
CA ALA A 188 8.85 3.91 -3.91
C ALA A 188 7.83 4.60 -3.00
N SER A 189 8.30 5.19 -1.89
CA SER A 189 7.44 5.94 -0.97
C SER A 189 6.87 7.20 -1.63
N LEU A 190 7.67 7.87 -2.48
CA LEU A 190 7.19 9.03 -3.24
C LEU A 190 6.10 8.63 -4.24
N VAL A 191 6.32 7.57 -5.01
CA VAL A 191 5.30 7.05 -5.93
C VAL A 191 4.04 6.63 -5.16
N PHE A 192 4.19 5.93 -4.04
CA PHE A 192 3.09 5.53 -3.16
C PHE A 192 2.30 6.74 -2.65
N GLY A 193 2.96 7.78 -2.15
CA GLY A 193 2.28 9.00 -1.72
C GLY A 193 1.55 9.70 -2.87
N LEU A 194 2.17 9.80 -4.05
CA LEU A 194 1.58 10.49 -5.21
C LEU A 194 0.34 9.78 -5.76
N VAL A 195 0.32 8.45 -5.82
CA VAL A 195 -0.86 7.73 -6.33
C VAL A 195 -2.08 7.90 -5.43
N HIS A 196 -1.88 8.13 -4.12
CA HIS A 196 -2.98 8.39 -3.19
C HIS A 196 -3.71 9.69 -3.49
N TYR A 197 -3.09 10.64 -4.20
CA TYR A 197 -3.73 11.90 -4.59
C TYR A 197 -5.04 11.67 -5.38
N VAL A 198 -5.10 10.59 -6.16
CA VAL A 198 -6.23 10.29 -7.06
C VAL A 198 -7.51 9.95 -6.28
N ALA A 199 -7.39 9.40 -5.08
CA ALA A 199 -8.53 8.99 -4.25
C ALA A 199 -9.04 10.10 -3.31
N LEU A 200 -8.44 11.30 -3.36
CA LEU A 200 -8.73 12.38 -2.43
C LEU A 200 -9.90 13.26 -2.88
N VAL A 201 -10.78 13.52 -1.94
CA VAL A 201 -12.01 14.31 -2.10
C VAL A 201 -12.08 15.38 -1.00
N GLY A 202 -13.14 16.19 -1.03
CA GLY A 202 -13.36 17.23 -0.02
C GLY A 202 -12.41 18.43 -0.11
N THR A 203 -12.35 19.21 0.98
CA THR A 203 -11.74 20.55 1.03
C THR A 203 -10.36 20.61 1.70
N GLY A 204 -9.87 19.50 2.26
CA GLY A 204 -8.57 19.46 2.95
C GLY A 204 -7.36 19.52 2.01
N SER A 205 -6.17 19.64 2.58
CA SER A 205 -4.90 19.67 1.87
C SER A 205 -4.55 18.28 1.32
N ARG A 206 -4.66 18.14 0.00
CA ARG A 206 -4.24 16.93 -0.71
C ARG A 206 -2.74 16.68 -0.56
N PHE A 207 -1.93 17.74 -0.53
CA PHE A 207 -0.49 17.61 -0.32
C PHE A 207 -0.13 17.13 1.09
N ALA A 208 -0.90 17.53 2.11
CA ALA A 208 -0.73 17.02 3.46
C ALA A 208 -1.04 15.50 3.51
N TYR A 209 -2.10 15.04 2.85
CA TYR A 209 -2.38 13.61 2.75
C TYR A 209 -1.27 12.86 1.98
N VAL A 210 -0.78 13.39 0.85
CA VAL A 210 0.35 12.81 0.12
C VAL A 210 1.59 12.71 1.02
N ALA A 211 1.85 13.70 1.86
CA ALA A 211 2.95 13.65 2.83
C ALA A 211 2.74 12.55 3.89
N VAL A 212 1.51 12.38 4.39
CA VAL A 212 1.14 11.29 5.30
C VAL A 212 1.40 9.93 4.66
N ALA A 213 0.91 9.72 3.43
CA ALA A 213 1.12 8.48 2.68
C ALA A 213 2.61 8.26 2.33
N PHE A 214 3.36 9.32 2.03
CA PHE A 214 4.80 9.25 1.81
C PHE A 214 5.52 8.78 3.08
N VAL A 215 5.24 9.37 4.25
CA VAL A 215 5.87 8.99 5.52
C VAL A 215 5.51 7.57 5.93
N SER A 216 4.25 7.16 5.79
CA SER A 216 3.87 5.76 6.03
C SER A 216 4.64 4.84 5.10
N GLY A 217 4.81 5.25 3.84
CA GLY A 217 5.57 4.50 2.87
C GLY A 217 7.05 4.34 3.22
N LEU A 218 7.68 5.35 3.81
CA LEU A 218 9.06 5.27 4.29
C LEU A 218 9.21 4.25 5.40
N VAL A 219 8.29 4.25 6.38
CA VAL A 219 8.30 3.30 7.50
C VAL A 219 8.14 1.87 6.98
N LEU A 220 7.14 1.63 6.13
CA LEU A 220 6.86 0.31 5.55
C LEU A 220 8.01 -0.17 4.65
N GLY A 221 8.56 0.71 3.81
CA GLY A 221 9.70 0.40 2.94
C GLY A 221 10.97 0.08 3.72
N ALA A 222 11.25 0.81 4.80
CA ALA A 222 12.38 0.52 5.69
C ALA A 222 12.18 -0.81 6.43
N LEU A 223 10.97 -1.10 6.92
CA LEU A 223 10.64 -2.39 7.53
C LEU A 223 10.83 -3.54 6.55
N HIS A 224 10.42 -3.37 5.29
CA HIS A 224 10.61 -4.37 4.24
C HIS A 224 12.09 -4.71 4.03
N GLU A 225 12.96 -3.70 3.97
CA GLU A 225 14.40 -3.89 3.74
C GLU A 225 15.10 -4.46 4.96
N TYR A 226 14.72 -4.00 6.16
CA TYR A 226 15.34 -4.44 7.39
C TYR A 226 14.97 -5.88 7.75
N THR A 227 13.72 -6.28 7.52
CA THR A 227 13.25 -7.64 7.83
C THR A 227 13.40 -8.63 6.68
N GLU A 228 13.64 -8.12 5.46
CA GLU A 228 13.62 -8.88 4.21
C GLU A 228 12.35 -9.75 4.02
N ASN A 229 11.25 -9.36 4.67
CA ASN A 229 10.01 -10.13 4.71
C ASN A 229 8.85 -9.20 4.38
N LEU A 230 8.12 -9.50 3.30
CA LEU A 230 6.98 -8.69 2.89
C LEU A 230 5.80 -8.81 3.86
N THR A 231 5.71 -9.90 4.63
CA THR A 231 4.61 -10.10 5.58
C THR A 231 4.62 -9.06 6.71
N VAL A 232 5.81 -8.59 7.11
CA VAL A 232 5.95 -7.60 8.18
C VAL A 232 5.30 -6.26 7.82
N PRO A 233 5.68 -5.58 6.71
CA PRO A 233 5.01 -4.34 6.32
C PRO A 233 3.54 -4.57 5.96
N ILE A 234 3.14 -5.72 5.39
CA ILE A 234 1.73 -6.05 5.16
C ILE A 234 0.93 -6.02 6.46
N ALA A 235 1.42 -6.71 7.50
CA ALA A 235 0.73 -6.75 8.78
C ALA A 235 0.69 -5.37 9.46
N VAL A 236 1.79 -4.61 9.43
CA VAL A 236 1.86 -3.25 9.99
C VAL A 236 0.87 -2.31 9.28
N HIS A 237 0.85 -2.35 7.95
CA HIS A 237 -0.06 -1.55 7.13
C HIS A 237 -1.52 -1.94 7.39
N ALA A 238 -1.85 -3.24 7.38
CA ALA A 238 -3.18 -3.72 7.70
C ALA A 238 -3.62 -3.30 9.11
N CYS A 239 -2.77 -3.46 10.13
CA CYS A 239 -3.08 -3.04 11.50
C CYS A 239 -3.38 -1.54 11.59
N TRP A 240 -2.60 -0.69 10.91
CA TRP A 240 -2.86 0.75 10.86
C TRP A 240 -4.24 1.05 10.26
N ASN A 241 -4.55 0.50 9.09
CA ASN A 241 -5.84 0.76 8.45
C ASN A 241 -7.03 0.17 9.24
N VAL A 242 -6.86 -0.97 9.90
CA VAL A 242 -7.89 -1.53 10.80
C VAL A 242 -8.17 -0.56 11.95
N VAL A 243 -7.14 0.01 12.57
CA VAL A 243 -7.33 1.03 13.62
C VAL A 243 -8.05 2.25 13.06
N VAL A 244 -7.69 2.73 11.87
CA VAL A 244 -8.37 3.86 11.22
C VAL A 244 -9.86 3.55 11.00
N TYR A 245 -10.20 2.43 10.37
CA TYR A 245 -11.59 2.09 10.07
C TYR A 245 -12.44 1.85 11.34
N LEU A 246 -11.88 1.22 12.37
CA LEU A 246 -12.59 1.03 13.64
C LEU A 246 -12.85 2.36 14.36
N ASN A 247 -11.88 3.30 14.35
CA ASN A 247 -12.10 4.64 14.90
C ASN A 247 -13.17 5.41 14.11
N LEU A 248 -13.14 5.32 12.78
CA LEU A 248 -14.16 5.94 11.92
C LEU A 248 -15.56 5.36 12.19
N TYR A 249 -15.67 4.04 12.37
CA TYR A 249 -16.93 3.38 12.73
C TYR A 249 -17.47 3.87 14.07
N VAL A 250 -16.63 3.89 15.11
CA VAL A 250 -17.00 4.37 16.44
C VAL A 250 -17.44 5.83 16.39
N GLY A 251 -16.69 6.69 15.69
CA GLY A 251 -17.01 8.11 15.54
C GLY A 251 -18.33 8.34 14.80
N ALA A 252 -18.57 7.60 13.71
CA ALA A 252 -19.78 7.75 12.90
C ALA A 252 -21.05 7.20 13.57
N THR A 253 -20.91 6.22 14.48
CA THR A 253 -22.06 5.59 15.18
C THR A 253 -22.33 6.17 16.56
N GLY A 254 -21.40 6.93 17.14
CA GLY A 254 -21.50 7.41 18.52
C GLY A 254 -21.42 6.29 19.56
N LEU A 255 -20.87 5.12 19.21
CA LEU A 255 -20.87 3.92 20.08
C LEU A 255 -20.20 4.13 21.45
N LEU A 256 -19.31 5.11 21.57
CA LEU A 256 -18.61 5.47 22.81
C LEU A 256 -18.98 6.86 23.35
N GLY A 257 -20.06 7.47 22.83
CA GLY A 257 -20.52 8.83 23.18
C GLY A 257 -21.85 8.87 23.91
#